data_AF-A0A7Y6X678-F1
#
_entry.id   AF-A0A7Y6X678-F1
#
_cell.length_a   1.000
_cell.length_b   1.000
_cell.length_c   1.000
_cell.angle_alpha   90.00
_cell.angle_beta   90.00
_cell.angle_gamma   90.00
#
_symmetry.space_group_name_H-M   'P 1'
#
loop_
_entity.id
_entity.type
_entity.pdbx_description
1 polymer ?
#
loop_
_entity_poly.entity_id
_entity_poly.type
_entity_poly.pdbx_seq_one_letter_code
_entity_poly.pdbx_strand_id
1 'polypeptide(L)'
;MTRGGWIALMLCCGALTVEAAEPAVADCDFRLECQVGAHVFSLVFDSASGECIEDDMKAFVETSKGKAELPLEKAWYGPIFNAADGKSVCRLAGAKDSGGVSVFAVDAHRALAFFTRDDRPGYEWVGVALIDAATGKVLDVKSRLGQSKERVIAILKTPRGFKLQLIREHLKEVRCDCSAAFADAWMGVEVANGRIQARWMQ
;
A
#
# COMPACT_ATOMS: atom_id res chain seq x y z
N MET A 1 -51.32 31.27 -54.80
CA MET A 1 -50.79 30.64 -56.02
C MET A 1 -49.36 30.20 -55.72
N THR A 2 -49.11 28.87 -55.76
CA THR A 2 -47.89 28.13 -56.15
C THR A 2 -46.52 28.82 -55.99
N ARG A 3 -45.42 28.25 -55.49
CA ARG A 3 -44.87 26.88 -55.34
C ARG A 3 -43.65 27.06 -54.40
N GLY A 4 -43.31 26.19 -53.44
CA GLY A 4 -42.83 24.83 -53.66
C GLY A 4 -41.32 24.83 -53.97
N GLY A 5 -40.47 24.60 -52.96
CA GLY A 5 -39.02 24.45 -53.12
C GLY A 5 -38.45 23.63 -51.98
N TRP A 6 -38.29 22.33 -52.21
CA TRP A 6 -37.73 21.35 -51.28
C TRP A 6 -36.19 21.39 -51.35
N ILE A 7 -35.52 21.57 -50.22
CA ILE A 7 -34.08 21.33 -50.09
C ILE A 7 -33.90 20.04 -49.30
N ALA A 8 -33.47 18.99 -50.00
CA ALA A 8 -33.03 17.75 -49.39
C ALA A 8 -31.65 17.96 -48.79
N LEU A 9 -31.55 17.99 -47.45
CA LEU A 9 -30.29 17.94 -46.74
C LEU A 9 -29.97 16.45 -46.49
N MET A 10 -29.06 15.88 -47.28
CA MET A 10 -28.44 14.59 -46.96
C MET A 10 -27.58 14.78 -45.71
N LEU A 11 -28.03 14.23 -44.57
CA LEU A 11 -27.14 14.00 -43.44
C LEU A 11 -26.25 12.80 -43.76
N CYS A 12 -24.97 13.07 -44.05
CA CYS A 12 -23.93 12.06 -43.95
C CYS A 12 -23.76 11.69 -42.47
N CYS A 13 -24.37 10.58 -42.05
CA CYS A 13 -23.99 9.90 -40.82
C CYS A 13 -22.58 9.35 -40.97
N GLY A 14 -21.58 10.18 -40.66
CA GLY A 14 -20.23 9.71 -40.39
C GLY A 14 -20.27 8.84 -39.15
N ALA A 15 -20.13 7.53 -39.33
CA ALA A 15 -19.92 6.61 -38.23
C ALA A 15 -18.56 6.94 -37.60
N LEU A 16 -18.59 7.68 -36.49
CA LEU A 16 -17.45 7.77 -35.59
C LEU A 16 -17.26 6.37 -35.00
N THR A 17 -16.30 5.63 -35.52
CA THR A 17 -15.73 4.48 -34.82
C THR A 17 -15.07 5.03 -33.56
N VAL A 18 -15.80 5.03 -32.45
CA VAL A 18 -15.21 5.13 -31.13
C VAL A 18 -14.51 3.80 -30.91
N GLU A 19 -13.24 3.76 -31.28
CA GLU A 19 -12.37 2.67 -30.89
C GLU A 19 -12.29 2.73 -29.36
N ALA A 20 -12.95 1.77 -28.72
CA ALA A 20 -12.88 1.62 -27.28
C ALA A 20 -11.41 1.42 -26.94
N ALA A 21 -10.77 2.45 -26.38
CA ALA A 21 -9.44 2.32 -25.82
C ALA A 21 -9.49 1.15 -24.84
N GLU A 22 -8.65 0.14 -25.07
CA GLU A 22 -8.47 -0.94 -24.10
C GLU A 22 -8.22 -0.31 -22.74
N PRO A 23 -8.90 -0.76 -21.66
CA PRO A 23 -8.64 -0.23 -20.34
C PRO A 23 -7.16 -0.40 -20.07
N ALA A 24 -6.49 0.71 -19.71
CA ALA A 24 -5.09 0.66 -19.29
C ALA A 24 -4.97 -0.46 -18.26
N VAL A 25 -4.15 -1.47 -18.55
CA VAL A 25 -3.88 -2.59 -17.65
C VAL A 25 -3.57 -1.96 -16.29
N ALA A 26 -4.39 -2.27 -15.28
CA ALA A 26 -4.13 -1.81 -13.93
C ALA A 26 -2.72 -2.28 -13.57
N ASP A 27 -1.81 -1.36 -13.29
CA ASP A 27 -0.45 -1.73 -12.94
C ASP A 27 -0.51 -2.44 -11.59
N CYS A 28 -0.35 -3.76 -11.66
CA CYS A 28 -0.46 -4.65 -10.53
C CYS A 28 0.77 -4.56 -9.64
N ASP A 29 1.86 -3.99 -10.14
CA ASP A 29 3.11 -3.88 -9.45
C ASP A 29 3.20 -2.51 -8.78
N PHE A 30 3.97 -2.42 -7.70
CA PHE A 30 4.33 -1.12 -7.17
C PHE A 30 5.74 -1.08 -6.61
N ARG A 31 6.34 0.11 -6.75
CA ARG A 31 7.70 0.38 -6.29
C ARG A 31 7.71 1.59 -5.39
N LEU A 32 8.32 1.44 -4.21
CA LEU A 32 8.62 2.52 -3.29
C LEU A 32 10.10 2.87 -3.45
N GLU A 33 10.40 4.12 -3.82
CA GLU A 33 11.76 4.63 -3.93
C GLU A 33 12.13 5.34 -2.62
N CYS A 34 13.19 4.87 -1.98
CA CYS A 34 13.49 5.19 -0.58
C CYS A 34 14.88 5.79 -0.41
N GLN A 35 15.01 6.73 0.53
CA GLN A 35 16.29 7.28 0.94
C GLN A 35 16.37 7.46 2.46
N VAL A 36 17.34 6.79 3.09
CA VAL A 36 17.66 6.94 4.51
C VAL A 36 19.11 7.39 4.62
N GLY A 37 19.32 8.63 5.07
CA GLY A 37 20.65 9.24 5.06
C GLY A 37 21.24 9.28 3.64
N ALA A 38 22.40 8.66 3.46
CA ALA A 38 23.07 8.51 2.16
C ALA A 38 22.69 7.22 1.40
N HIS A 39 21.83 6.38 1.98
CA HIS A 39 21.48 5.07 1.42
C HIS A 39 20.18 5.14 0.63
N VAL A 40 20.26 4.74 -0.64
CA VAL A 40 19.12 4.64 -1.55
C VAL A 40 18.78 3.17 -1.76
N PHE A 41 17.51 2.84 -1.64
CA PHE A 41 16.98 1.50 -1.90
C PHE A 41 15.56 1.61 -2.49
N SER A 42 15.02 0.50 -2.95
CA SER A 42 13.62 0.40 -3.35
C SER A 42 12.95 -0.78 -2.66
N LEU A 43 11.67 -0.63 -2.35
CA LEU A 43 10.80 -1.75 -2.03
C LEU A 43 9.95 -2.02 -3.26
N VAL A 44 10.01 -3.25 -3.74
CA VAL A 44 9.41 -3.66 -5.00
C VAL A 44 8.43 -4.77 -4.70
N PHE A 45 7.20 -4.64 -5.18
CA PHE A 45 6.14 -5.64 -5.08
C PHE A 45 5.68 -5.96 -6.50
N ASP A 46 6.00 -7.17 -6.95
CA ASP A 46 5.78 -7.64 -8.32
C ASP A 46 4.76 -8.80 -8.29
N SER A 47 3.67 -8.72 -9.04
CA SER A 47 2.78 -9.86 -9.30
C SER A 47 3.52 -10.91 -10.12
N ALA A 48 3.40 -12.18 -9.74
CA ALA A 48 4.07 -13.27 -10.47
C ALA A 48 3.36 -13.60 -11.80
N SER A 49 2.04 -13.43 -11.85
CA SER A 49 1.20 -13.64 -13.03
C SER A 49 0.96 -12.37 -13.85
N GLY A 50 1.11 -11.19 -13.22
CA GLY A 50 0.69 -9.91 -13.80
C GLY A 50 -0.81 -9.62 -13.63
N GLU A 51 -1.54 -10.44 -12.84
CA GLU A 51 -2.98 -10.32 -12.64
C GLU A 51 -3.30 -9.73 -11.26
N CYS A 52 -4.07 -8.63 -11.24
CA CYS A 52 -4.31 -7.86 -10.01
C CYS A 52 -5.21 -8.55 -8.97
N ILE A 53 -5.78 -9.69 -9.36
CA ILE A 53 -6.68 -10.48 -8.52
C ILE A 53 -5.96 -11.64 -7.83
N GLU A 54 -4.81 -12.07 -8.37
CA GLU A 54 -4.09 -13.25 -7.90
C GLU A 54 -3.26 -12.94 -6.65
N ASP A 55 -3.32 -13.85 -5.68
CA ASP A 55 -2.53 -13.78 -4.46
C ASP A 55 -1.12 -14.33 -4.70
N ASP A 56 -0.34 -13.65 -5.54
CA ASP A 56 0.94 -14.18 -6.02
C ASP A 56 2.10 -13.19 -6.00
N MET A 57 1.92 -12.02 -5.41
CA MET A 57 2.97 -11.01 -5.35
C MET A 57 4.20 -11.50 -4.60
N LYS A 58 5.35 -11.07 -5.11
CA LYS A 58 6.65 -11.19 -4.46
C LYS A 58 7.16 -9.82 -4.10
N ALA A 59 7.76 -9.71 -2.91
CA ALA A 59 8.28 -8.46 -2.40
C ALA A 59 9.79 -8.51 -2.24
N PHE A 60 10.48 -7.42 -2.55
CA PHE A 60 11.93 -7.34 -2.50
C PHE A 60 12.44 -5.98 -2.03
N VAL A 61 13.60 -5.98 -1.38
CA VAL A 61 14.44 -4.80 -1.21
C VAL A 61 15.49 -4.80 -2.33
N GLU A 62 15.52 -3.75 -3.12
CA GLU A 62 16.52 -3.58 -4.18
C GLU A 62 17.48 -2.43 -3.85
N THR A 63 18.77 -2.67 -4.05
CA THR A 63 19.85 -1.69 -3.88
C THR A 63 20.79 -1.76 -5.07
N SER A 64 21.77 -0.86 -5.15
CA SER A 64 22.85 -0.95 -6.14
C SER A 64 23.71 -2.21 -6.01
N LYS A 65 23.66 -2.91 -4.88
CA LYS A 65 24.42 -4.14 -4.61
C LYS A 65 23.65 -5.42 -4.97
N GLY A 66 22.35 -5.31 -5.25
CA GLY A 66 21.49 -6.46 -5.57
C GLY A 66 20.11 -6.37 -4.94
N LYS A 67 19.35 -7.47 -5.11
CA LYS A 67 17.95 -7.66 -4.69
C LYS A 67 17.88 -8.72 -3.60
N ALA A 68 17.16 -8.44 -2.52
CA ALA A 68 16.90 -9.35 -1.41
C ALA A 68 15.39 -9.53 -1.21
N GLU A 69 14.92 -10.76 -1.12
CA GLU A 69 13.49 -11.06 -0.96
C GLU A 69 12.99 -10.72 0.45
N LEU A 70 11.79 -10.13 0.54
CA LEU A 70 11.04 -10.05 1.80
C LEU A 70 10.34 -11.40 2.00
N PRO A 71 10.55 -12.09 3.13
CA PRO A 71 9.94 -13.39 3.40
C PRO A 71 8.45 -13.24 3.77
N LEU A 72 7.64 -12.91 2.77
CA LEU A 72 6.19 -12.75 2.88
C LEU A 72 5.47 -14.00 2.37
N GLU A 73 4.28 -14.25 2.91
CA GLU A 73 3.37 -15.25 2.34
C GLU A 73 2.92 -14.79 0.95
N LYS A 74 2.50 -15.72 0.11
CA LYS A 74 1.79 -15.37 -1.12
C LYS A 74 0.47 -14.66 -0.78
N ALA A 75 0.29 -13.47 -1.31
CA ALA A 75 -0.90 -12.63 -1.16
C ALA A 75 -0.82 -11.46 -2.14
N TRP A 76 -1.92 -10.74 -2.29
CA TRP A 76 -1.89 -9.38 -2.83
C TRP A 76 -1.46 -8.38 -1.75
N TYR A 77 -0.51 -7.50 -2.08
CA TYR A 77 0.01 -6.46 -1.17
C TYR A 77 -0.25 -5.07 -1.72
N GLY A 78 -0.32 -4.09 -0.84
CA GLY A 78 -0.53 -2.69 -1.21
C GLY A 78 0.30 -1.69 -0.39
N PRO A 79 0.51 -0.48 -0.92
CA PRO A 79 1.05 0.61 -0.13
C PRO A 79 0.01 1.06 0.90
N ILE A 80 0.48 1.39 2.10
CA ILE A 80 -0.33 2.04 3.14
C ILE A 80 0.03 3.52 3.23
N PHE A 81 -0.99 4.38 3.23
CA PHE A 81 -0.80 5.83 3.25
C PHE A 81 -0.95 6.39 4.66
N ASN A 82 -0.05 7.29 5.06
CA ASN A 82 -0.08 7.89 6.38
C ASN A 82 -0.92 9.18 6.40
N ALA A 83 -1.89 9.25 7.32
CA ALA A 83 -2.72 10.44 7.55
C ALA A 83 -2.10 11.47 8.52
N ALA A 84 -1.01 11.12 9.20
CA ALA A 84 -0.38 11.96 10.22
C ALA A 84 0.86 12.71 9.72
N ASP A 85 1.35 13.68 10.50
CA ASP A 85 2.50 14.57 10.20
C ASP A 85 3.89 13.87 10.13
N GLY A 86 3.93 12.56 9.85
CA GLY A 86 5.15 11.79 9.65
C GLY A 86 5.64 11.86 8.21
N LYS A 87 6.84 12.40 7.98
CA LYS A 87 7.48 12.33 6.66
C LYS A 87 7.98 10.92 6.38
N SER A 88 7.50 10.34 5.29
CA SER A 88 8.06 9.11 4.79
C SER A 88 9.48 9.34 4.25
N VAL A 89 10.31 8.31 4.37
CA VAL A 89 11.61 8.23 3.68
C VAL A 89 11.48 7.67 2.27
N CYS A 90 10.26 7.29 1.84
CA CYS A 90 10.01 6.78 0.51
C CYS A 90 8.92 7.59 -0.20
N ARG A 91 8.86 7.41 -1.51
CA ARG A 91 7.76 7.85 -2.37
C ARG A 91 7.36 6.70 -3.28
N LEU A 92 6.10 6.66 -3.68
CA LEU A 92 5.67 5.77 -4.76
C LEU A 92 6.35 6.21 -6.06
N ALA A 93 6.96 5.26 -6.79
CA ALA A 93 7.59 5.53 -8.08
C ALA A 93 6.58 6.15 -9.04
N GLY A 94 6.99 7.17 -9.81
CA GLY A 94 6.11 7.88 -10.73
C GLY A 94 5.10 8.84 -10.08
N ALA A 95 4.95 8.86 -8.75
CA ALA A 95 4.07 9.82 -8.09
C ALA A 95 4.63 11.26 -8.21
N LYS A 96 3.76 12.19 -8.63
CA LYS A 96 4.08 13.63 -8.75
C LYS A 96 4.21 14.31 -7.38
N ASP A 97 3.41 13.85 -6.43
CA ASP A 97 3.42 14.33 -5.04
C ASP A 97 3.90 13.22 -4.12
N SER A 98 4.52 13.60 -3.00
CA SER A 98 4.95 12.67 -1.95
C SER A 98 3.79 12.15 -1.10
N GLY A 99 2.64 11.81 -1.73
CA GLY A 99 1.51 11.18 -1.06
C GLY A 99 2.02 10.02 -0.22
N GLY A 100 1.95 10.18 1.10
CA GLY A 100 2.90 9.58 2.02
C GLY A 100 2.69 8.08 2.17
N VAL A 101 3.38 7.28 1.37
CA VAL A 101 3.57 5.85 1.67
C VAL A 101 4.21 5.73 3.05
N SER A 102 3.90 4.67 3.78
CA SER A 102 4.27 4.61 5.20
C SER A 102 5.58 3.88 5.41
N VAL A 103 6.68 4.52 5.03
CA VAL A 103 8.03 4.04 5.36
C VAL A 103 8.76 5.10 6.15
N PHE A 104 9.28 4.76 7.33
CA PHE A 104 9.88 5.73 8.25
C PHE A 104 11.28 5.29 8.69
N ALA A 105 12.22 6.25 8.75
CA ALA A 105 13.52 6.01 9.36
C ALA A 105 13.37 5.69 10.86
N VAL A 106 14.00 4.59 11.28
CA VAL A 106 14.25 4.25 12.68
C VAL A 106 15.51 4.97 13.16
N ASP A 107 16.55 4.96 12.32
CA ASP A 107 17.82 5.67 12.48
C ASP A 107 18.46 5.93 11.11
N ALA A 108 19.76 6.25 11.07
CA ALA A 108 20.50 6.57 9.85
C ALA A 108 20.70 5.40 8.88
N HIS A 109 20.43 4.16 9.29
CA HIS A 109 20.66 2.96 8.49
C HIS A 109 19.45 2.05 8.41
N ARG A 110 18.41 2.26 9.22
CA ARG A 110 17.25 1.37 9.29
C ARG A 110 15.94 2.10 9.01
N ALA A 111 15.05 1.42 8.31
CA ALA A 111 13.69 1.88 8.05
C ALA A 111 12.65 0.82 8.44
N LEU A 112 11.50 1.28 8.92
CA LEU A 112 10.28 0.49 9.03
C LEU A 112 9.37 0.79 7.84
N ALA A 113 9.04 -0.23 7.07
CA ALA A 113 8.11 -0.15 5.95
C ALA A 113 6.81 -0.85 6.32
N PHE A 114 5.73 -0.08 6.41
CA PHE A 114 4.39 -0.60 6.58
C PHE A 114 3.78 -0.90 5.20
N PHE A 115 2.98 -1.95 5.13
CA PHE A 115 2.29 -2.38 3.91
C PHE A 115 0.94 -3.00 4.28
N THR A 116 0.04 -3.09 3.32
CA THR A 116 -1.20 -3.87 3.47
C THR A 116 -1.06 -5.22 2.79
N ARG A 117 -1.75 -6.22 3.34
CA ARG A 117 -1.97 -7.54 2.78
C ARG A 117 -3.47 -7.72 2.62
N ASP A 118 -3.89 -8.01 1.41
CA ASP A 118 -5.30 -8.24 1.10
C ASP A 118 -5.86 -9.46 1.86
N ASP A 119 -7.13 -9.38 2.21
CA ASP A 119 -7.85 -10.44 2.94
C ASP A 119 -9.27 -10.61 2.40
N ARG A 120 -9.51 -10.31 1.11
CA ARG A 120 -10.84 -10.30 0.47
C ARG A 120 -11.65 -11.56 0.84
N PRO A 121 -12.93 -11.42 1.23
CA PRO A 121 -13.72 -10.19 1.28
C PRO A 121 -13.56 -9.36 2.57
N GLY A 122 -12.65 -9.76 3.48
CA GLY A 122 -12.39 -9.07 4.74
C GLY A 122 -11.55 -7.81 4.61
N TYR A 123 -11.27 -7.20 5.76
CA TYR A 123 -10.40 -6.03 5.87
C TYR A 123 -8.93 -6.39 5.68
N GLU A 124 -8.17 -5.48 5.05
CA GLU A 124 -6.74 -5.68 4.81
C GLU A 124 -5.96 -5.81 6.12
N TRP A 125 -5.02 -6.75 6.15
CA TRP A 125 -4.05 -6.86 7.23
C TRP A 125 -2.94 -5.82 7.06
N VAL A 126 -2.54 -5.17 8.14
CA VAL A 126 -1.37 -4.31 8.17
C VAL A 126 -0.15 -5.12 8.57
N GLY A 127 0.88 -5.10 7.72
CA GLY A 127 2.19 -5.67 7.99
C GLY A 127 3.26 -4.60 8.16
N VAL A 128 4.42 -5.00 8.68
CA VAL A 128 5.60 -4.14 8.80
C VAL A 128 6.89 -4.94 8.60
N ALA A 129 7.83 -4.38 7.85
CA ALA A 129 9.18 -4.91 7.66
C ALA A 129 10.22 -3.92 8.19
N LEU A 130 11.24 -4.45 8.87
CA LEU A 130 12.43 -3.72 9.28
C LEU A 130 13.56 -3.99 8.29
N ILE A 131 14.08 -2.93 7.66
CA ILE A 131 15.06 -3.01 6.59
C ILE A 131 16.33 -2.28 7.00
N ASP A 132 17.48 -2.89 6.73
CA ASP A 132 18.79 -2.23 6.73
C ASP A 132 19.01 -1.56 5.37
N ALA A 133 18.92 -0.23 5.33
CA ALA A 133 19.03 0.58 4.13
C ALA A 133 20.44 0.53 3.51
N ALA A 134 21.49 0.29 4.31
CA ALA A 134 22.87 0.28 3.83
C ALA A 134 23.23 -1.01 3.06
N THR A 135 22.59 -2.12 3.43
CA THR A 135 22.85 -3.45 2.89
C THR A 135 21.70 -4.02 2.08
N GLY A 136 20.50 -3.43 2.19
CA GLY A 136 19.26 -3.96 1.60
C GLY A 136 18.73 -5.19 2.33
N LYS A 137 19.29 -5.57 3.48
CA LYS A 137 18.84 -6.76 4.21
C LYS A 137 17.51 -6.51 4.91
N VAL A 138 16.63 -7.51 4.85
CA VAL A 138 15.44 -7.56 5.69
C VAL A 138 15.83 -8.13 7.05
N LEU A 139 15.66 -7.34 8.10
CA LEU A 139 16.09 -7.68 9.46
C LEU A 139 15.00 -8.42 10.24
N ASP A 140 13.75 -8.02 10.05
CA ASP A 140 12.59 -8.63 10.69
C ASP A 140 11.32 -8.28 9.92
N VAL A 141 10.28 -9.13 10.01
CA VAL A 141 8.99 -8.91 9.36
C VAL A 141 7.86 -9.40 10.26
N LYS A 142 6.79 -8.61 10.35
CA LYS A 142 5.50 -9.03 10.90
C LYS A 142 4.41 -8.78 9.86
N SER A 143 3.97 -9.82 9.18
CA SER A 143 2.99 -9.72 8.10
C SER A 143 1.55 -9.46 8.57
N ARG A 144 1.27 -9.61 9.87
CA ARG A 144 -0.07 -9.42 10.46
C ARG A 144 0.03 -8.75 11.84
N LEU A 145 -0.11 -7.43 11.89
CA LEU A 145 -0.22 -6.66 13.13
C LEU A 145 -1.67 -6.58 13.61
N GLY A 146 -2.58 -6.33 12.68
CA GLY A 146 -4.01 -6.12 12.89
C GLY A 146 -4.64 -5.72 11.55
N GLN A 147 -5.96 -5.68 11.48
CA GLN A 147 -6.65 -5.28 10.26
C GLN A 147 -6.93 -3.78 10.23
N SER A 148 -7.10 -3.22 9.04
CA SER A 148 -7.52 -1.84 8.85
C SER A 148 -8.78 -1.75 8.01
N LYS A 149 -9.68 -0.85 8.42
CA LYS A 149 -10.88 -0.50 7.66
C LYS A 149 -10.55 0.29 6.39
N GLU A 150 -9.39 0.95 6.37
CA GLU A 150 -8.97 1.90 5.35
C GLU A 150 -7.51 1.71 4.94
N ARG A 151 -7.16 2.08 3.70
CA ARG A 151 -5.75 2.12 3.22
C ARG A 151 -4.98 3.34 3.71
N VAL A 152 -5.68 4.35 4.21
CA VAL A 152 -5.11 5.56 4.79
C VAL A 152 -5.22 5.45 6.32
N ILE A 153 -4.10 5.33 7.02
CA ILE A 153 -4.06 5.13 8.48
C ILE A 153 -3.24 6.23 9.15
N ALA A 154 -3.65 6.66 10.34
CA ALA A 154 -2.81 7.51 11.18
C ALA A 154 -1.69 6.69 11.85
N ILE A 155 -0.47 6.81 11.35
CA ILE A 155 0.74 6.23 11.94
C ILE A 155 1.49 7.33 12.67
N LEU A 156 1.37 7.32 14.00
CA LEU A 156 1.89 8.37 14.87
C LEU A 156 3.27 7.99 15.39
N LYS A 157 4.27 8.84 15.16
CA LYS A 157 5.59 8.70 15.78
C LYS A 157 5.50 8.96 17.28
N THR A 158 6.20 8.16 18.06
CA THR A 158 6.33 8.26 19.51
C THR A 158 7.81 8.26 19.91
N PRO A 159 8.18 8.60 21.15
CA PRO A 159 9.56 8.51 21.61
C PRO A 159 10.17 7.10 21.53
N ARG A 160 9.35 6.05 21.52
CA ARG A 160 9.82 4.64 21.50
C ARG A 160 9.67 3.95 20.14
N GLY A 161 8.99 4.58 19.19
CA GLY A 161 8.67 3.96 17.91
C GLY A 161 7.43 4.59 17.29
N PHE A 162 6.43 3.78 16.98
CA PHE A 162 5.20 4.19 16.30
C PHE A 162 3.98 3.61 16.99
N LYS A 163 2.83 4.26 16.82
CA LYS A 163 1.53 3.68 17.12
C LYS A 163 0.56 3.93 15.99
N LEU A 164 -0.33 2.98 15.76
CA LEU A 164 -1.35 3.03 14.72
C LEU A 164 -2.64 2.39 15.22
N GLN A 165 -3.79 2.91 14.78
CA GLN A 165 -5.08 2.38 15.16
C GLN A 165 -5.48 1.28 14.19
N LEU A 166 -5.75 0.08 14.71
CA LEU A 166 -6.10 -1.10 13.94
C LEU A 166 -7.28 -1.82 14.60
N ILE A 167 -8.01 -2.59 13.81
CA ILE A 167 -9.02 -3.54 14.31
C ILE A 167 -8.30 -4.58 15.17
N ARG A 168 -8.70 -4.68 16.44
CA ARG A 168 -8.18 -5.65 17.40
C ARG A 168 -9.06 -6.90 17.46
N GLU A 169 -10.37 -6.72 17.46
CA GLU A 169 -11.31 -7.82 17.63
C GLU A 169 -12.64 -7.59 16.93
N HIS A 170 -13.29 -8.70 16.57
CA HIS A 170 -14.66 -8.74 16.10
C HIS A 170 -15.60 -9.00 17.28
N LEU A 171 -16.57 -8.10 17.46
CA LEU A 171 -17.54 -8.10 18.55
C LEU A 171 -18.71 -9.04 18.21
N LYS A 172 -18.72 -10.22 18.82
CA LYS A 172 -19.68 -11.30 18.51
C LYS A 172 -21.13 -10.95 18.82
N GLU A 173 -21.34 -9.99 19.73
CA GLU A 173 -22.66 -9.53 20.16
C GLU A 173 -23.30 -8.58 19.12
N VAL A 174 -22.50 -8.01 18.22
CA VAL A 174 -22.97 -7.12 17.16
C VAL A 174 -23.38 -7.97 15.95
N ARG A 175 -24.65 -7.87 15.55
CA ARG A 175 -25.25 -8.69 14.47
C ARG A 175 -25.39 -7.96 13.14
N CYS A 176 -24.92 -6.73 13.04
CA CYS A 176 -24.90 -6.00 11.77
C CYS A 176 -23.69 -6.45 10.94
N ASP A 177 -23.83 -6.38 9.62
CA ASP A 177 -22.68 -6.30 8.71
C ASP A 177 -22.25 -4.83 8.60
N CYS A 178 -21.64 -4.31 9.67
CA CYS A 178 -21.26 -2.91 9.76
C CYS A 178 -19.99 -2.70 10.58
N SER A 179 -19.35 -1.53 10.42
CA SER A 179 -18.07 -1.21 11.07
C SER A 179 -18.12 -1.23 12.60
N ALA A 180 -19.31 -1.13 13.19
CA ALA A 180 -19.53 -1.24 14.63
C ALA A 180 -19.29 -2.66 15.17
N ALA A 181 -19.23 -3.69 14.31
CA ALA A 181 -18.87 -5.05 14.71
C ALA A 181 -17.37 -5.21 15.03
N PHE A 182 -16.57 -4.15 14.93
CA PHE A 182 -15.13 -4.19 15.08
C PHE A 182 -14.65 -3.18 16.12
N ALA A 183 -13.91 -3.66 17.11
CA ALA A 183 -13.27 -2.79 18.10
C ALA A 183 -11.84 -2.45 17.66
N ASP A 184 -11.59 -1.16 17.51
CA ASP A 184 -10.28 -0.64 17.15
C ASP A 184 -9.46 -0.35 18.41
N ALA A 185 -8.16 -0.65 18.37
CA ALA A 185 -7.23 -0.34 19.45
C ALA A 185 -5.92 0.19 18.89
N TRP A 186 -5.15 0.87 19.75
CA TRP A 186 -3.80 1.30 19.40
C TRP A 186 -2.84 0.11 19.43
N MET A 187 -2.21 -0.17 18.29
CA MET A 187 -1.06 -1.06 18.18
C MET A 187 0.21 -0.22 18.35
N GLY A 188 1.06 -0.58 19.31
CA GLY A 188 2.41 -0.02 19.44
C GLY A 188 3.42 -0.87 18.68
N VAL A 189 4.27 -0.22 17.88
CA VAL A 189 5.35 -0.85 17.11
C VAL A 189 6.67 -0.18 17.47
N GLU A 190 7.59 -0.94 18.03
CA GLU A 190 8.92 -0.49 18.49
C GLU A 190 10.00 -1.37 17.86
N VAL A 191 11.24 -0.88 17.75
CA VAL A 191 12.39 -1.69 17.35
C VAL A 191 13.31 -1.87 18.54
N ALA A 192 13.45 -3.10 19.02
CA ALA A 192 14.31 -3.45 20.15
C ALA A 192 15.20 -4.64 19.77
N ASN A 193 16.51 -4.53 20.06
CA ASN A 193 17.50 -5.56 19.75
C ASN A 193 17.48 -6.02 18.28
N GLY A 194 17.28 -5.08 17.37
CA GLY A 194 17.23 -5.34 15.93
C GLY A 194 15.98 -6.08 15.45
N ARG A 195 14.93 -6.18 16.28
CA ARG A 195 13.66 -6.84 15.94
C ARG A 195 12.48 -5.93 16.20
N ILE A 196 11.39 -6.18 15.47
CA ILE A 196 10.11 -5.51 15.65
C ILE A 196 9.42 -6.09 16.89
N GLN A 197 9.06 -5.20 17.81
CA GLN A 197 8.17 -5.49 18.94
C GLN A 197 6.82 -4.85 18.65
N ALA A 198 5.76 -5.65 18.61
CA ALA A 198 4.40 -5.20 18.36
C ALA A 198 3.51 -5.62 19.53
N ARG A 199 2.76 -4.68 20.10
CA ARG A 199 1.85 -4.95 21.22
C ARG A 199 0.65 -4.01 21.19
N TRP A 200 -0.53 -4.56 21.51
CA TRP A 200 -1.69 -3.74 21.80
C TRP A 200 -1.44 -2.86 23.03
N MET A 201 -1.75 -1.58 22.91
CA MET A 201 -1.69 -0.64 24.02
C MET A 201 -2.91 -0.88 24.93
N GLN A 202 -2.67 -0.85 26.24
CA GLN A 202 -3.72 -0.88 27.27
C GLN A 202 -4.25 0.52 27.52
#